data_AF-X1FSE1-F1
#
_entry.id   AF-X1FSE1-F1
#
_cell.length_a   1.000
_cell.length_b   1.000
_cell.length_c   1.000
_cell.angle_alpha   90.00
_cell.angle_beta   90.00
_cell.angle_gamma   90.00
#
_symmetry.space_group_name_H-M   'P 1'
#
loop_
_entity.id
_entity.type
_entity.pdbx_description
1 polymer ?
#
loop_
_entity_poly.entity_id
_entity_poly.type
_entity_poly.pdbx_seq_one_letter_code
_entity_poly.pdbx_strand_id
1 'polypeptide(L)'
;MKSKEKTKEQVIDELVKLRQQITELKKLNIKYQQIEETLHESEEKYRILSEATTDCILIETVEGRVLECNTAGAKMFGYNKKDMIGLTIADRVPEEFAKKLPKVISKKEATQGFFVPRISKKKDGTIFPIEIATKIINIRGKPRLITCIRDITKRKKAEKKLKKARKMFASLFSSSPEAALYHDKEGRIIHILISYFD
;
A
#
# COMPACT_ATOMS: atom_id res chain seq x y z
N MET A 1 -56.37 -45.54 5.73
CA MET A 1 -55.93 -44.28 6.37
C MET A 1 -56.89 -43.17 5.96
N LYS A 2 -57.84 -42.78 6.81
CA LYS A 2 -58.74 -41.65 6.54
C LYS A 2 -57.92 -40.37 6.58
N SER A 3 -57.84 -39.62 5.47
CA SER A 3 -57.32 -38.25 5.54
C SER A 3 -58.33 -37.45 6.37
N LYS A 4 -57.86 -36.83 7.45
CA LYS A 4 -58.68 -35.86 8.17
C LYS A 4 -58.78 -34.64 7.27
N GLU A 5 -59.92 -34.45 6.61
CA GLU A 5 -60.21 -33.20 5.92
C GLU A 5 -60.17 -32.06 6.95
N LYS A 6 -59.31 -31.08 6.70
CA LYS A 6 -59.19 -29.90 7.53
C LYS A 6 -60.49 -29.10 7.44
N THR A 7 -60.98 -28.59 8.57
CA THR A 7 -62.15 -27.70 8.55
C THR A 7 -61.81 -26.37 7.88
N LYS A 8 -62.83 -25.66 7.38
CA LYS A 8 -62.65 -24.32 6.76
C LYS A 8 -61.84 -23.37 7.65
N GLU A 9 -62.09 -23.38 8.95
CA GLU A 9 -61.36 -22.55 9.94
C GLU A 9 -59.88 -22.93 10.06
N GLN A 10 -59.55 -24.23 10.04
CA GLN A 10 -58.16 -24.70 10.06
C GLN A 10 -57.39 -24.27 8.81
N VAL A 11 -58.04 -24.30 7.64
CA VAL A 11 -57.43 -23.83 6.38
C VAL A 11 -57.23 -22.31 6.40
N ILE A 12 -58.18 -21.55 6.94
CA ILE A 12 -58.06 -20.08 7.08
C ILE A 12 -56.91 -19.71 8.02
N ASP A 13 -56.79 -20.36 9.18
CA ASP A 13 -55.70 -20.11 10.14
C ASP A 13 -54.32 -20.42 9.51
N GLU A 14 -54.21 -21.52 8.77
CA GLU A 14 -52.99 -21.91 8.07
C GLU A 14 -52.62 -20.92 6.95
N LEU A 15 -53.60 -20.43 6.19
CA LEU A 15 -53.40 -19.38 5.18
C LEU A 15 -52.93 -18.06 5.79
N VAL A 16 -53.46 -17.67 6.96
CA VAL A 16 -53.03 -16.47 7.69
C VAL A 16 -51.58 -16.61 8.15
N LYS A 17 -51.21 -17.77 8.74
CA LYS A 17 -49.83 -18.07 9.16
C LYS A 17 -48.86 -18.06 7.98
N LEU A 18 -49.23 -18.68 6.86
CA LEU A 18 -48.39 -18.68 5.65
C LEU A 18 -48.21 -17.27 5.09
N ARG A 19 -49.27 -16.44 5.07
CA ARG A 19 -49.14 -15.03 4.66
C ARG A 19 -48.21 -14.23 5.57
N GLN A 20 -48.25 -14.47 6.88
CA GLN A 20 -47.33 -13.86 7.83
C GLN A 20 -45.88 -14.27 7.54
N GLN A 21 -45.61 -15.58 7.40
CA GLN A 21 -44.27 -16.09 7.07
C GLN A 21 -43.73 -15.55 5.74
N ILE A 22 -44.56 -15.49 4.69
CA ILE A 22 -44.17 -14.90 3.39
C ILE A 22 -43.80 -13.43 3.56
N THR A 23 -44.52 -12.69 4.41
CA THR A 23 -44.23 -11.27 4.67
C THR A 23 -42.90 -11.10 5.39
N GLU A 24 -42.60 -11.94 6.38
CA GLU A 24 -41.31 -11.94 7.08
C GLU A 24 -40.16 -12.30 6.15
N LEU A 25 -40.32 -13.34 5.31
CA LEU A 25 -39.33 -13.75 4.33
C LEU A 25 -39.04 -12.64 3.31
N LYS A 26 -40.07 -11.93 2.84
CA LYS A 26 -39.89 -10.79 1.94
C LYS A 26 -39.09 -9.67 2.59
N LYS A 27 -39.40 -9.33 3.85
CA LYS A 27 -38.64 -8.32 4.62
C LYS A 27 -37.18 -8.74 4.79
N LEU A 28 -36.95 -10.02 5.10
CA LEU A 28 -35.61 -10.56 5.26
C LEU A 28 -34.83 -10.54 3.95
N ASN A 29 -35.46 -10.89 2.82
CA ASN A 29 -34.84 -10.84 1.50
C ASN A 29 -34.41 -9.42 1.09
N ILE A 30 -35.28 -8.43 1.31
CA ILE A 30 -34.94 -7.01 1.07
C ILE A 30 -33.74 -6.61 1.92
N LYS A 31 -33.72 -7.01 3.19
CA LYS A 31 -32.59 -6.73 4.08
C LYS A 31 -31.29 -7.41 3.62
N TYR A 32 -31.36 -8.65 3.14
CA TYR A 32 -30.21 -9.35 2.58
C TYR A 32 -29.66 -8.63 1.34
N GLN A 33 -30.53 -8.22 0.42
CA GLN A 33 -30.12 -7.46 -0.77
C GLN A 33 -29.44 -6.15 -0.40
N GLN A 34 -29.99 -5.39 0.56
CA GLN A 34 -29.37 -4.15 1.03
C GLN A 34 -27.99 -4.37 1.68
N ILE A 35 -27.83 -5.45 2.45
CA ILE A 35 -26.53 -5.81 3.06
C ILE A 35 -25.53 -6.19 1.98
N GLU A 36 -25.95 -6.98 0.99
CA GLU A 36 -25.11 -7.40 -0.13
C GLU A 36 -24.66 -6.20 -0.98
N GLU A 37 -25.57 -5.29 -1.30
CA GLU A 37 -25.28 -4.05 -2.03
C GLU A 37 -24.32 -3.15 -1.25
N THR A 38 -24.57 -2.93 0.05
CA THR A 38 -23.70 -2.13 0.92
C THR A 38 -22.30 -2.75 1.03
N LEU A 39 -22.22 -4.08 1.15
CA LEU A 39 -20.96 -4.81 1.18
C LEU A 39 -20.21 -4.66 -0.14
N HIS A 40 -20.90 -4.87 -1.27
CA HIS A 40 -20.34 -4.72 -2.61
C HIS A 40 -19.78 -3.31 -2.84
N GLU A 41 -20.54 -2.28 -2.50
CA GLU A 41 -20.06 -0.90 -2.59
C GLU A 41 -18.82 -0.65 -1.72
N SER A 42 -18.78 -1.20 -0.51
CA SER A 42 -17.64 -1.04 0.38
C SER A 42 -16.39 -1.71 -0.16
N GLU A 43 -16.52 -2.94 -0.67
CA GLU A 43 -15.43 -3.70 -1.29
C GLU A 43 -14.91 -2.99 -2.55
N GLU A 44 -15.81 -2.45 -3.38
CA GLU A 44 -15.43 -1.70 -4.57
C GLU A 44 -14.72 -0.39 -4.21
N LYS A 45 -15.23 0.38 -3.25
CA LYS A 45 -14.56 1.60 -2.75
C LYS A 45 -13.16 1.28 -2.24
N TYR A 46 -13.00 0.23 -1.44
CA TYR A 46 -11.69 -0.21 -0.95
C TYR A 46 -10.75 -0.59 -2.11
N ARG A 47 -11.23 -1.39 -3.06
CA ARG A 47 -10.46 -1.80 -4.24
C ARG A 47 -9.98 -0.58 -5.02
N ILE A 48 -10.88 0.36 -5.35
CA ILE A 48 -10.54 1.58 -6.09
C ILE A 48 -9.46 2.39 -5.36
N LEU A 49 -9.63 2.63 -4.06
CA LEU A 49 -8.65 3.39 -3.26
C LEU A 49 -7.27 2.70 -3.25
N SER A 50 -7.24 1.38 -3.09
CA SER A 50 -5.99 0.62 -3.10
C SER A 50 -5.32 0.60 -4.48
N GLU A 51 -6.09 0.60 -5.56
CA GLU A 51 -5.59 0.54 -6.94
C GLU A 51 -5.22 1.91 -7.52
N ALA A 52 -5.79 3.00 -6.99
CA ALA A 52 -5.52 4.35 -7.47
C ALA A 52 -4.13 4.88 -7.06
N THR A 53 -3.48 4.28 -6.05
CA THR A 53 -2.16 4.70 -5.59
C THR A 53 -1.02 4.13 -6.45
N THR A 54 0.08 4.87 -6.53
CA THR A 54 1.35 4.38 -7.14
C THR A 54 2.22 3.63 -6.14
N ASP A 55 1.93 3.78 -4.85
CA ASP A 55 2.61 3.04 -3.79
C ASP A 55 2.10 1.60 -3.75
N CYS A 56 3.00 0.69 -3.39
CA CYS A 56 2.67 -0.70 -3.12
C CYS A 56 1.93 -0.79 -1.79
N ILE A 57 0.73 -1.38 -1.78
CA ILE A 57 -0.02 -1.67 -0.55
C ILE A 57 -0.12 -3.19 -0.41
N LEU A 58 0.28 -3.69 0.75
CA LEU A 58 0.23 -5.10 1.11
C LEU A 58 -0.55 -5.28 2.42
N ILE A 59 -1.36 -6.34 2.47
CA ILE A 59 -1.82 -6.94 3.73
C ILE A 59 -1.01 -8.21 3.92
N GLU A 60 -0.38 -8.35 5.08
CA GLU A 60 0.53 -9.46 5.37
C GLU A 60 0.18 -10.10 6.72
N THR A 61 0.59 -11.36 6.90
CA THR A 61 0.65 -11.96 8.24
C THR A 61 1.70 -11.25 9.09
N VAL A 62 1.69 -11.46 10.40
CA VAL A 62 2.73 -10.89 11.28
C VAL A 62 4.12 -11.47 11.02
N GLU A 63 4.19 -12.63 10.37
CA GLU A 63 5.43 -13.24 9.86
C GLU A 63 5.86 -12.66 8.49
N GLY A 64 5.11 -11.68 7.96
CA GLY A 64 5.44 -11.00 6.72
C GLY A 64 5.06 -11.76 5.44
N ARG A 65 4.15 -12.74 5.54
CA ARG A 65 3.60 -13.41 4.35
C ARG A 65 2.50 -12.57 3.73
N VAL A 66 2.60 -12.27 2.44
CA VAL A 66 1.61 -11.49 1.69
C VAL A 66 0.29 -12.27 1.57
N LEU A 67 -0.80 -11.64 2.00
CA LEU A 67 -2.16 -12.13 1.87
C LEU A 67 -2.90 -11.42 0.74
N GLU A 68 -2.69 -10.11 0.61
CA GLU A 68 -3.30 -9.27 -0.42
C GLU A 68 -2.30 -8.21 -0.92
N CYS A 69 -2.44 -7.81 -2.18
CA CYS A 69 -1.67 -6.72 -2.76
C CYS A 69 -2.46 -5.96 -3.83
N ASN A 70 -2.21 -4.65 -3.94
CA ASN A 70 -2.69 -3.85 -5.06
C ASN A 70 -1.86 -4.09 -6.33
N THR A 71 -2.35 -3.67 -7.50
CA THR A 71 -1.63 -3.88 -8.78
C THR A 71 -0.30 -3.13 -8.80
N ALA A 72 -0.25 -1.94 -8.20
CA ALA A 72 0.99 -1.16 -8.11
C ALA A 72 2.09 -1.92 -7.37
N GLY A 73 1.76 -2.62 -6.29
CA GLY A 73 2.70 -3.43 -5.53
C GLY A 73 3.27 -4.61 -6.32
N ALA A 74 2.41 -5.39 -6.96
CA ALA A 74 2.84 -6.50 -7.81
C ALA A 74 3.80 -6.00 -8.93
N LYS A 75 3.40 -4.93 -9.64
CA LYS A 75 4.23 -4.30 -10.68
C LYS A 75 5.56 -3.76 -10.15
N MET A 76 5.55 -3.09 -8.99
CA MET A 76 6.75 -2.52 -8.36
C MET A 76 7.82 -3.59 -8.11
N PHE A 77 7.41 -4.78 -7.67
CA PHE A 77 8.31 -5.89 -7.39
C PHE A 77 8.58 -6.80 -8.59
N GLY A 78 7.89 -6.61 -9.73
CA GLY A 78 8.04 -7.44 -10.93
C GLY A 78 7.30 -8.78 -10.86
N TYR A 79 6.26 -8.87 -10.03
CA TYR A 79 5.38 -10.02 -9.93
C TYR A 79 4.03 -9.72 -10.58
N ASN A 80 3.28 -10.76 -10.93
CA ASN A 80 1.83 -10.63 -11.07
C ASN A 80 1.18 -10.74 -9.67
N LYS A 81 -0.09 -10.33 -9.54
CA LYS A 81 -0.76 -10.36 -8.23
C LYS A 81 -0.78 -11.75 -7.58
N LYS A 82 -1.04 -12.80 -8.37
CA LYS A 82 -1.15 -14.17 -7.87
C LYS A 82 0.19 -14.68 -7.34
N ASP A 83 1.27 -14.43 -8.07
CA ASP A 83 2.64 -14.77 -7.66
C ASP A 83 3.10 -13.98 -6.42
N MET A 84 2.57 -12.78 -6.22
CA MET A 84 2.90 -11.94 -5.07
C MET A 84 2.28 -12.48 -3.77
N ILE A 85 1.08 -13.08 -3.86
CA ILE A 85 0.42 -13.69 -2.71
C ILE A 85 1.25 -14.89 -2.23
N GLY A 86 1.45 -14.98 -0.92
CA GLY A 86 2.22 -16.04 -0.30
C GLY A 86 3.72 -15.77 -0.22
N LEU A 87 4.27 -14.78 -0.93
CA LEU A 87 5.66 -14.37 -0.74
C LEU A 87 5.88 -13.85 0.67
N THR A 88 7.09 -14.06 1.18
CA THR A 88 7.52 -13.54 2.47
C THR A 88 8.33 -12.26 2.29
N ILE A 89 8.71 -11.62 3.39
CA ILE A 89 9.62 -10.47 3.33
C ILE A 89 10.99 -10.90 2.80
N ALA A 90 11.47 -12.10 3.14
CA ALA A 90 12.77 -12.61 2.73
C ALA A 90 12.92 -12.67 1.19
N ASP A 91 11.84 -12.97 0.47
CA ASP A 91 11.82 -13.02 -0.99
C ASP A 91 12.04 -11.64 -1.64
N ARG A 92 11.69 -10.56 -0.92
CA ARG A 92 11.60 -9.17 -1.42
C ARG A 92 12.65 -8.24 -0.83
N VAL A 93 13.56 -8.77 -0.03
CA VAL A 93 14.72 -8.02 0.50
C VAL A 93 16.03 -8.67 0.06
N PRO A 94 17.16 -7.94 0.13
CA PRO A 94 18.48 -8.54 -0.06
C PRO A 94 18.76 -9.62 1.01
N GLU A 95 19.55 -10.63 0.64
CA GLU A 95 19.77 -11.82 1.48
C GLU A 95 20.36 -11.48 2.87
N GLU A 96 21.27 -10.51 2.92
CA GLU A 96 21.87 -10.02 4.17
C GLU A 96 20.84 -9.47 5.16
N PHE A 97 19.76 -8.86 4.64
CA PHE A 97 18.65 -8.38 5.45
C PHE A 97 17.72 -9.52 5.83
N ALA A 98 17.43 -10.44 4.92
CA ALA A 98 16.57 -11.59 5.17
C ALA A 98 17.05 -12.42 6.39
N LYS A 99 18.36 -12.63 6.51
CA LYS A 99 18.98 -13.37 7.63
C LYS A 99 18.79 -12.72 9.00
N LYS A 100 18.55 -11.40 9.03
CA LYS A 100 18.41 -10.61 10.26
C LYS A 100 16.94 -10.31 10.61
N LEU A 101 16.00 -10.74 9.76
CA LEU A 101 14.59 -10.48 10.01
C LEU A 101 14.07 -11.35 11.15
N PRO A 102 13.33 -10.77 12.10
CA PRO A 102 12.60 -11.56 13.08
C PRO A 102 11.58 -12.45 12.36
N LYS A 103 11.31 -13.63 12.93
CA LYS A 103 10.24 -14.51 12.41
C LYS A 103 8.85 -13.89 12.56
N VAL A 104 8.67 -12.95 13.48
CA VAL A 104 7.41 -12.27 13.78
C VAL A 104 7.70 -10.78 13.94
N ILE A 105 6.97 -9.95 13.20
CA ILE A 105 7.03 -8.49 13.33
C ILE A 105 6.14 -8.06 14.49
N SER A 106 6.77 -7.55 15.53
CA SER A 106 6.12 -6.98 16.71
C SER A 106 5.73 -5.52 16.51
N LYS A 107 4.91 -5.00 17.44
CA LYS A 107 4.52 -3.58 17.43
C LYS A 107 5.73 -2.64 17.56
N LYS A 108 6.82 -3.06 18.20
CA LYS A 108 8.04 -2.24 18.32
C LYS A 108 8.83 -2.17 17.00
N GLU A 109 8.71 -3.19 16.17
CA GLU A 109 9.41 -3.29 14.88
C GLU A 109 8.61 -2.66 13.74
N ALA A 110 7.28 -2.64 13.85
CA ALA A 110 6.42 -1.89 12.95
C ALA A 110 6.73 -0.38 13.05
N THR A 111 6.80 0.30 11.91
CA THR A 111 7.15 1.71 11.84
C THR A 111 6.07 2.65 12.37
N GLN A 112 4.98 2.11 12.95
CA GLN A 112 3.79 2.84 13.37
C GLN A 112 3.14 3.67 12.25
N GLY A 113 3.37 3.30 10.99
CA GLY A 113 2.91 4.03 9.82
C GLY A 113 3.81 5.19 9.38
N PHE A 114 4.93 5.44 10.06
CA PHE A 114 5.94 6.40 9.57
C PHE A 114 6.77 5.76 8.46
N PHE A 115 7.04 6.53 7.40
CA PHE A 115 7.91 6.07 6.32
C PHE A 115 9.37 6.11 6.75
N VAL A 116 10.05 4.97 6.64
CA VAL A 116 11.50 4.86 6.89
C VAL A 116 12.22 4.39 5.63
N PRO A 117 13.39 4.96 5.31
CA PRO A 117 14.16 4.54 4.15
C PRO A 117 14.74 3.14 4.37
N ARG A 118 14.61 2.27 3.37
CA ARG A 118 15.14 0.91 3.32
C ARG A 118 15.59 0.58 1.90
N ILE A 119 16.02 -0.66 1.72
CA ILE A 119 16.28 -1.24 0.39
C ILE A 119 15.43 -2.50 0.23
N SER A 120 14.99 -2.75 -0.99
CA SER A 120 14.23 -3.93 -1.38
C SER A 120 14.84 -4.57 -2.62
N LYS A 121 14.32 -5.74 -2.97
CA LYS A 121 14.74 -6.56 -4.10
C LYS A 121 13.53 -6.94 -4.94
N LYS A 122 13.60 -6.74 -6.25
CA LYS A 122 12.58 -7.18 -7.23
C LYS A 122 12.73 -8.68 -7.53
N LYS A 123 11.76 -9.27 -8.25
CA LYS A 123 11.77 -10.68 -8.70
C LYS A 123 13.03 -11.05 -9.49
N ASP A 124 13.53 -10.13 -10.32
CA ASP A 124 14.74 -10.28 -11.13
C ASP A 124 16.05 -10.11 -10.35
N GLY A 125 15.98 -9.87 -9.04
CA GLY A 125 17.13 -9.61 -8.18
C GLY A 125 17.56 -8.15 -8.10
N THR A 126 16.96 -7.23 -8.88
CA THR A 126 17.30 -5.81 -8.85
C THR A 126 17.06 -5.21 -7.47
N ILE A 127 18.12 -4.67 -6.86
CA ILE A 127 18.05 -3.95 -5.59
C ILE A 127 17.68 -2.49 -5.85
N PHE A 128 16.70 -1.97 -5.11
CA PHE A 128 16.23 -0.60 -5.25
C PHE A 128 15.90 0.05 -3.90
N PRO A 129 16.10 1.37 -3.77
CA PRO A 129 15.78 2.10 -2.56
C PRO A 129 14.27 2.30 -2.43
N ILE A 130 13.77 2.10 -1.21
CA ILE A 130 12.35 2.28 -0.88
C ILE A 130 12.17 3.14 0.37
N GLU A 131 10.97 3.68 0.54
CA GLU A 131 10.42 4.10 1.83
C GLU A 131 9.31 3.13 2.21
N ILE A 132 9.34 2.62 3.44
CA ILE A 132 8.35 1.64 3.93
C ILE A 132 7.66 2.17 5.18
N ALA A 133 6.36 2.02 5.24
CA ALA A 133 5.53 2.27 6.41
C ALA A 133 4.70 1.02 6.73
N THR A 134 4.81 0.52 7.96
CA THR A 134 4.11 -0.69 8.40
C THR A 134 3.34 -0.42 9.68
N LYS A 135 2.07 -0.85 9.72
CA LYS A 135 1.21 -0.78 10.90
C LYS A 135 0.59 -2.15 11.17
N ILE A 136 0.53 -2.53 12.44
CA ILE A 136 -0.21 -3.71 12.87
C ILE A 136 -1.67 -3.33 13.09
N ILE A 137 -2.59 -4.06 12.47
CA ILE A 137 -4.03 -3.91 12.63
C ILE A 137 -4.66 -5.25 13.01
N ASN A 138 -5.86 -5.21 13.59
CA ASN A 138 -6.64 -6.41 13.89
C ASN A 138 -7.72 -6.61 12.83
N ILE A 139 -7.69 -7.73 12.12
CA ILE A 139 -8.73 -8.12 11.16
C ILE A 139 -9.36 -9.42 11.68
N ARG A 140 -10.64 -9.36 12.09
CA ARG A 140 -11.40 -10.51 12.59
C ARG A 140 -10.69 -11.27 13.73
N GLY A 141 -10.10 -10.53 14.67
CA GLY A 141 -9.38 -11.10 15.82
C GLY A 141 -7.95 -11.59 15.52
N LYS A 142 -7.47 -11.46 14.28
CA LYS A 142 -6.12 -11.84 13.88
C LYS A 142 -5.26 -10.59 13.61
N PRO A 143 -4.07 -10.47 14.21
CA PRO A 143 -3.16 -9.39 13.89
C PRO A 143 -2.63 -9.56 12.46
N ARG A 144 -2.60 -8.46 11.71
CA ARG A 144 -2.12 -8.35 10.34
C ARG A 144 -1.25 -7.11 10.20
N LEU A 145 -0.34 -7.13 9.23
CA LEU A 145 0.42 -5.96 8.85
C LEU A 145 -0.27 -5.31 7.66
N ILE A 146 -0.47 -3.99 7.71
CA ILE A 146 -0.64 -3.17 6.52
C ILE A 146 0.70 -2.52 6.25
N THR A 147 1.24 -2.78 5.07
CA THR A 147 2.54 -2.27 4.64
C THR A 147 2.37 -1.44 3.37
N CYS A 148 2.81 -0.18 3.43
CA CYS A 148 2.89 0.71 2.29
C CYS A 148 4.35 0.90 1.89
N ILE A 149 4.69 0.69 0.62
CA ILE A 149 6.05 0.76 0.10
C ILE A 149 6.08 1.72 -1.09
N ARG A 150 7.01 2.68 -1.04
CA ARG A 150 7.23 3.67 -2.08
C ARG A 150 8.60 3.46 -2.72
N ASP A 151 8.64 3.36 -4.04
CA ASP A 151 9.89 3.36 -4.80
C ASP A 151 10.46 4.78 -4.90
N ILE A 152 11.60 5.02 -4.26
CA ILE A 152 12.26 6.33 -4.24
C ILE A 152 13.45 6.40 -5.21
N THR A 153 13.56 5.46 -6.16
CA THR A 153 14.65 5.39 -7.14
C THR A 153 14.74 6.66 -7.98
N LYS A 154 13.60 7.14 -8.51
CA LYS A 154 13.57 8.37 -9.32
C LYS A 154 14.02 9.58 -8.50
N ARG A 155 13.54 9.70 -7.26
CA ARG A 155 13.90 10.77 -6.33
C ARG A 155 15.40 10.78 -6.03
N LYS A 156 15.97 9.63 -5.61
CA LYS A 156 17.41 9.51 -5.33
C LYS A 156 18.29 9.74 -6.57
N LYS A 157 17.85 9.32 -7.76
CA LYS A 157 18.56 9.62 -9.02
C LYS A 157 18.60 11.13 -9.31
N ALA A 158 17.49 11.83 -9.11
CA ALA A 158 17.42 13.28 -9.29
C ALA A 158 18.31 14.02 -8.26
N GLU A 159 18.23 13.64 -6.98
CA GLU A 159 19.08 14.19 -5.91
C GLU A 159 20.58 13.99 -6.21
N LYS A 160 20.96 12.78 -6.67
CA LYS A 160 22.36 12.48 -7.03
C LYS A 160 22.83 13.32 -8.22
N LYS A 161 21.99 13.49 -9.25
CA LYS A 161 22.31 14.35 -10.41
C LYS A 161 22.51 15.80 -9.97
N LEU A 162 21.60 16.35 -9.16
CA LEU A 162 21.71 17.70 -8.63
C LEU A 162 22.97 17.88 -7.77
N LYS A 163 23.27 16.91 -6.90
CA LYS A 163 24.49 16.94 -6.08
C LYS A 163 25.76 16.88 -6.93
N LYS A 164 25.79 16.07 -7.99
CA LYS A 164 26.92 16.00 -8.92
C LYS A 164 27.09 17.33 -9.67
N ALA A 165 26.00 17.91 -10.17
CA ALA A 165 26.02 19.20 -10.84
C ALA A 165 26.56 20.29 -9.89
N ARG A 166 26.04 20.39 -8.67
CA ARG A 166 26.53 21.36 -7.66
C ARG A 166 28.01 21.20 -7.35
N LYS A 167 28.50 19.96 -7.20
CA LYS A 167 29.93 19.70 -6.97
C LYS A 167 30.79 20.09 -8.18
N MET A 168 30.32 19.79 -9.39
CA MET A 168 31.03 20.15 -10.62
C MET A 168 31.09 21.66 -10.79
N PHE A 169 29.97 22.36 -10.59
CA PHE A 169 29.93 23.82 -10.57
C PHE A 169 30.91 24.38 -9.52
N ALA A 170 30.79 23.96 -8.26
CA ALA A 170 31.70 24.42 -7.20
C ALA A 170 33.18 24.19 -7.55
N SER A 171 33.53 23.02 -8.08
CA SER A 171 34.90 22.72 -8.49
C SER A 171 35.40 23.62 -9.61
N LEU A 172 34.59 23.86 -10.65
CA LEU A 172 34.95 24.75 -11.76
C LEU A 172 35.14 26.19 -11.28
N PHE A 173 34.27 26.66 -10.38
CA PHE A 173 34.35 28.02 -9.83
C PHE A 173 35.51 28.19 -8.84
N SER A 174 35.85 27.18 -8.01
CA SER A 174 36.99 27.25 -7.08
C SER A 174 38.35 27.12 -7.75
N SER A 175 38.43 26.51 -8.94
CA SER A 175 39.66 26.45 -9.73
C SER A 175 39.79 27.59 -10.73
N SER A 176 38.84 28.53 -10.78
CA SER A 176 38.87 29.65 -11.71
C SER A 176 39.86 30.71 -11.22
N PRO A 177 40.90 31.05 -12.00
CA PRO A 177 41.81 32.14 -11.65
C PRO A 177 41.15 33.53 -11.75
N GLU A 178 40.00 33.64 -12.42
CA GLU A 178 39.27 34.89 -12.60
C GLU A 178 38.03 34.99 -11.70
N ALA A 179 37.70 36.23 -11.29
CA ALA A 179 36.51 36.55 -10.51
C ALA A 179 35.24 36.25 -11.33
N ALA A 180 34.29 35.54 -10.70
CA ALA A 180 33.04 35.16 -11.33
C ALA A 180 31.85 35.88 -10.67
N LEU A 181 31.00 36.49 -11.50
CA LEU A 181 29.75 37.13 -11.09
C LEU A 181 28.57 36.31 -11.59
N TYR A 182 27.67 35.92 -10.69
CA TYR A 182 26.39 35.29 -11.03
C TYR A 182 25.26 36.26 -10.69
N HIS A 183 24.39 36.56 -11.67
CA HIS A 183 23.26 37.47 -11.52
C HIS A 183 21.98 36.91 -12.16
N ASP A 184 20.82 37.38 -11.72
CA ASP A 184 19.53 37.00 -12.29
C ASP A 184 19.25 37.72 -13.64
N LYS A 185 18.11 37.40 -14.26
CA LYS A 185 17.66 38.02 -15.52
C LYS A 185 17.39 39.53 -15.40
N GLU A 186 17.26 40.06 -14.19
CA GLU A 186 17.03 41.48 -13.89
C GLU A 186 18.34 42.20 -13.51
N GLY A 187 19.48 41.52 -13.58
CA GLY A 187 20.79 42.11 -13.26
C GLY A 187 21.15 42.10 -11.78
N ARG A 188 20.32 41.52 -10.91
CA ARG A 188 20.62 41.44 -9.47
C ARG A 188 21.68 40.38 -9.22
N ILE A 189 22.75 40.78 -8.55
CA ILE A 189 23.85 39.89 -8.18
C ILE A 189 23.33 38.85 -7.18
N ILE A 190 23.42 37.58 -7.57
CA ILE A 190 23.10 36.43 -6.73
C ILE A 190 24.35 35.96 -5.97
N HIS A 191 25.52 36.06 -6.61
CA HIS A 191 26.78 35.62 -6.01
C HIS A 191 27.97 36.34 -6.64
N ILE A 192 28.94 36.74 -5.82
CA ILE A 192 30.25 37.25 -6.24
C ILE A 192 31.30 36.30 -5.66
N LEU A 193 32.30 35.91 -6.46
CA LEU A 193 33.50 35.23 -5.97
C LEU A 193 34.74 35.95 -6.49
N ILE A 194 35.58 36.39 -5.54
CA ILE A 194 36.84 37.06 -5.79
C ILE A 194 37.94 36.12 -5.29
N SER A 195 38.91 35.78 -6.13
CA SER A 195 40.14 35.12 -5.67
C SER A 195 40.92 36.12 -4.84
N TYR A 196 41.05 35.85 -3.53
CA TYR A 196 42.10 36.47 -2.73
C TYR A 196 43.41 35.81 -3.15
N PHE A 197 44.19 36.51 -3.96
CA PHE A 197 45.61 36.22 -4.10
C PHE A 197 46.27 36.62 -2.77
N ASP A 198 46.80 35.64 -2.02
CA ASP A 198 47.89 35.88 -1.07
C ASP A 198 49.22 35.90 -1.84
#